data_AF-A0A4Q2A577-F1
#
_entry.id   AF-A0A4Q2A577-F1
#
_cell.length_a   1.000
_cell.length_b   1.000
_cell.length_c   1.000
_cell.angle_alpha   90.00
_cell.angle_beta   90.00
_cell.angle_gamma   90.00
#
_symmetry.space_group_name_H-M   'P 1'
#
loop_
_entity.id
_entity.type
_entity.pdbx_description
1 polymer ?
#
loop_
_entity_poly.entity_id
_entity_poly.type
_entity_poly.pdbx_seq_one_letter_code
_entity_poly.pdbx_strand_id
1 'polypeptide(L)'
;MIAAPMLEQRDTMVALGWTVVSDYGYSHRSGWTIGVCRVRGKWVVELWDGTSLHANVDSPVAAARLHRELVAEAESNTPGDVDGQHEISS
;
A
#
# COMPACT_ATOMS: atom_id res chain seq x y z
N MET A 1 -14.09 -3.33 -25.71
CA MET A 1 -13.18 -2.52 -24.87
C MET A 1 -12.99 -3.29 -23.58
N ILE A 2 -11.78 -3.73 -23.21
CA ILE A 2 -11.56 -4.39 -21.91
C ILE A 2 -11.47 -3.26 -20.89
N ALA A 3 -12.43 -3.17 -19.99
CA ALA A 3 -12.40 -2.21 -18.88
C ALA A 3 -11.14 -2.46 -18.04
N ALA A 4 -10.56 -1.39 -17.50
CA ALA A 4 -9.47 -1.55 -16.55
C ALA A 4 -10.00 -2.37 -15.35
N PRO A 5 -9.24 -3.38 -14.85
CA PRO A 5 -9.70 -4.26 -13.77
C PRO A 5 -10.03 -3.53 -12.46
N MET A 6 -9.76 -2.23 -12.38
CA MET A 6 -9.97 -1.40 -11.19
C MET A 6 -11.42 -1.00 -10.93
N LEU A 7 -12.23 -0.79 -11.98
CA LEU A 7 -13.60 -0.31 -11.81
C LEU A 7 -14.45 -1.28 -10.98
N GLU A 8 -14.18 -2.58 -11.10
CA GLU A 8 -14.89 -3.63 -10.37
C GLU A 8 -14.52 -3.71 -8.89
N GLN A 9 -13.34 -3.20 -8.50
CA GLN A 9 -12.81 -3.33 -7.13
C GLN A 9 -12.85 -2.02 -6.33
N ARG A 10 -13.41 -0.95 -6.92
CA ARG A 10 -13.42 0.39 -6.34
C ARG A 10 -13.95 0.41 -4.91
N ASP A 11 -15.15 -0.14 -4.70
CA ASP A 11 -15.82 -0.11 -3.40
C ASP A 11 -15.05 -0.92 -2.36
N THR A 12 -14.47 -2.06 -2.77
CA THR A 12 -13.60 -2.85 -1.90
C THR A 12 -12.35 -2.07 -1.49
N MET A 13 -11.71 -1.36 -2.41
CA MET A 13 -10.51 -0.57 -2.10
C MET A 13 -10.82 0.58 -1.14
N VAL A 14 -11.97 1.26 -1.33
CA VAL A 14 -12.45 2.28 -0.39
C VAL A 14 -12.69 1.68 0.99
N ALA A 15 -13.33 0.51 1.08
CA ALA A 15 -13.55 -0.19 2.35
C ALA A 15 -12.24 -0.62 3.04
N LEU A 16 -11.17 -0.85 2.26
CA LEU A 16 -9.82 -1.12 2.77
C LEU A 16 -9.03 0.15 3.14
N GLY A 17 -9.64 1.33 3.06
CA GLY A 17 -9.01 2.60 3.45
C GLY A 17 -8.21 3.28 2.34
N TRP A 18 -8.31 2.80 1.10
CA TRP A 18 -7.64 3.40 -0.05
C TRP A 18 -8.53 4.47 -0.71
N THR A 19 -7.93 5.59 -1.07
CA THR A 19 -8.60 6.68 -1.77
C THR A 19 -8.41 6.53 -3.28
N VAL A 20 -9.51 6.54 -4.03
CA VAL A 20 -9.49 6.57 -5.50
C VAL A 20 -8.98 7.94 -5.95
N VAL A 21 -7.92 7.97 -6.75
CA VAL A 21 -7.38 9.23 -7.31
C VAL A 21 -7.54 9.33 -8.83
N SER A 22 -7.73 8.19 -9.50
CA SER A 22 -8.07 8.11 -10.93
C SER A 22 -8.65 6.72 -11.25
N ASP A 23 -9.03 6.50 -12.51
CA ASP A 23 -9.41 5.17 -13.01
C ASP A 23 -8.25 4.16 -13.01
N TYR A 24 -7.02 4.62 -12.75
CA TYR A 24 -5.78 3.86 -12.77
C TYR A 24 -4.98 3.92 -11.46
N GLY A 25 -5.52 4.57 -10.42
CA GLY A 25 -4.72 4.89 -9.23
C GLY A 25 -5.49 4.94 -7.92
N TYR A 26 -4.86 4.41 -6.88
CA TYR A 26 -5.25 4.59 -5.48
C TYR A 26 -4.10 5.20 -4.67
N SER A 27 -4.47 5.96 -3.63
CA SER A 27 -3.53 6.46 -2.62
C SER A 27 -3.98 6.05 -1.23
N HIS A 28 -3.03 5.91 -0.31
CA HIS A 28 -3.28 5.61 1.09
C HIS A 28 -2.68 6.70 1.99
N ARG A 29 -3.28 6.91 3.17
CA ARG A 29 -2.83 7.93 4.14
C ARG A 29 -1.38 7.77 4.61
N SER A 30 -0.79 6.59 4.45
CA SER A 30 0.63 6.33 4.76
C SER A 30 1.59 6.84 3.69
N GLY A 31 1.10 7.45 2.60
CA GLY A 31 1.90 7.89 1.46
C GLY A 31 2.06 6.83 0.36
N TRP A 32 1.52 5.63 0.56
CA TRP A 32 1.60 4.55 -0.41
C TRP A 32 0.61 4.74 -1.56
N THR A 33 0.97 4.25 -2.74
CA THR A 33 0.15 4.34 -3.94
C THR A 33 0.08 3.01 -4.67
N ILE A 34 -1.09 2.70 -5.24
CA ILE A 34 -1.29 1.58 -6.15
C ILE A 34 -1.57 2.15 -7.53
N GLY A 35 -0.73 1.80 -8.50
CA GLY A 35 -0.91 2.15 -9.91
C GLY A 35 -1.34 0.93 -10.71
N VAL A 36 -2.26 1.11 -11.67
CA VAL A 36 -2.60 0.06 -12.64
C VAL A 36 -2.24 0.53 -14.02
N CYS A 37 -1.24 -0.11 -14.59
CA CYS A 37 -0.64 0.26 -15.85
C CYS A 37 -0.80 -0.87 -16.87
N ARG A 38 -0.68 -0.53 -18.15
CA ARG A 38 -0.68 -1.52 -19.23
C ARG A 38 0.70 -1.65 -19.82
N VAL A 39 1.40 -2.74 -19.48
CA VAL A 39 2.76 -3.00 -19.93
C VAL A 39 2.72 -4.10 -21.00
N ARG A 40 3.18 -3.77 -22.21
CA ARG A 40 3.21 -4.70 -23.37
C ARG A 40 1.87 -5.41 -23.59
N GLY A 41 0.77 -4.67 -23.45
CA GLY A 41 -0.59 -5.16 -23.66
C GLY A 41 -1.23 -5.88 -22.47
N LYS A 42 -0.48 -6.17 -21.41
CA LYS A 42 -0.97 -6.80 -20.17
C LYS A 42 -1.22 -5.76 -19.09
N TRP A 43 -2.29 -5.94 -18.32
CA TRP A 43 -2.51 -5.16 -17.11
C TRP A 43 -1.54 -5.62 -16.02
N VAL A 44 -0.97 -4.65 -15.32
CA VAL A 44 -0.08 -4.86 -14.18
C VAL A 44 -0.52 -3.90 -13.07
N VAL A 45 -0.52 -4.38 -11.84
CA VAL A 45 -0.79 -3.57 -10.65
C VAL A 45 0.51 -3.41 -9.89
N GLU A 46 0.93 -2.17 -9.72
CA GLU A 46 2.16 -1.80 -9.06
C GLU A 46 1.86 -1.23 -7.67
N LEU A 47 2.61 -1.66 -6.65
CA LEU A 47 2.58 -1.12 -5.30
C LEU A 47 3.83 -0.28 -5.03
N TRP A 48 3.63 0.96 -4.65
CA TRP A 48 4.69 1.94 -4.37
C TRP A 48 4.54 2.52 -2.97
N ASP A 49 5.67 2.79 -2.30
CA ASP A 49 5.71 3.48 -1.00
C ASP A 49 5.87 5.00 -1.12
N GLY A 50 5.81 5.53 -2.35
CA GLY A 50 6.09 6.93 -2.69
C GLY A 50 7.52 7.18 -3.18
N THR A 51 8.45 6.24 -2.98
CA THR A 51 9.85 6.32 -3.45
C THR A 51 10.23 5.14 -4.32
N SER A 52 9.87 3.93 -3.90
CA SER A 52 10.29 2.66 -4.49
C SER A 52 9.09 1.81 -4.89
N LEU A 53 9.28 1.06 -5.97
CA LEU A 53 8.36 -0.01 -6.36
C LEU A 53 8.62 -1.23 -5.48
N HIS A 54 7.61 -1.68 -4.75
CA HIS A 54 7.69 -2.85 -3.87
C HIS A 54 7.27 -4.14 -4.58
N ALA A 55 6.21 -4.08 -5.41
CA ALA A 55 5.70 -5.28 -6.06
C ALA A 55 4.90 -4.99 -7.33
N ASN A 56 4.88 -6.00 -8.20
CA ASN A 56 3.90 -6.14 -9.29
C ASN A 56 2.97 -7.31 -8.93
N VAL A 57 1.67 -7.06 -8.88
CA VAL A 57 0.65 -8.05 -8.49
C VAL A 57 -0.53 -8.04 -9.47
N ASP A 58 -1.42 -9.01 -9.31
CA ASP A 58 -2.51 -9.24 -10.26
C ASP A 58 -3.76 -8.38 -10.01
N SER A 59 -3.90 -7.77 -8.82
CA SER A 59 -5.07 -6.96 -8.48
C SER A 59 -4.79 -5.87 -7.43
N PRO A 60 -5.54 -4.76 -7.44
CA PRO A 60 -5.47 -3.75 -6.38
C PRO A 60 -5.67 -4.31 -4.96
N VAL A 61 -6.57 -5.28 -4.78
CA VAL A 61 -6.81 -5.90 -3.48
C VAL A 61 -5.59 -6.70 -3.00
N ALA A 62 -4.87 -7.37 -3.92
CA ALA A 62 -3.62 -8.05 -3.58
C ALA A 62 -2.54 -7.04 -3.14
N ALA A 63 -2.44 -5.90 -3.83
CA ALA A 63 -1.50 -4.84 -3.45
C ALA A 63 -1.82 -4.24 -2.08
N ALA A 64 -3.11 -4.04 -1.77
CA ALA A 64 -3.56 -3.55 -0.45
C ALA A 64 -3.23 -4.54 0.69
N ARG A 65 -3.34 -5.85 0.45
CA ARG A 65 -2.94 -6.87 1.42
C ARG A 65 -1.44 -6.83 1.68
N LEU A 66 -0.64 -6.80 0.61
CA LEU A 66 0.82 -6.73 0.72
C LEU A 66 1.29 -5.45 1.42
N HIS A 67 0.66 -4.30 1.15
CA HIS A 67 0.92 -3.06 1.88
C HIS A 67 0.78 -3.24 3.40
N ARG A 68 -0.31 -3.88 3.85
CA ARG A 68 -0.54 -4.12 5.27
C ARG A 68 0.52 -5.04 5.88
N GLU A 69 0.96 -6.06 5.15
CA GLU A 69 2.03 -6.96 5.57
C GLU A 69 3.36 -6.19 5.73
N LEU A 70 3.75 -5.42 4.71
CA LEU A 70 4.99 -4.64 4.72
C LEU A 70 5.01 -3.56 5.81
N VAL A 71 3.88 -2.88 6.05
CA VAL A 71 3.78 -1.89 7.13
C VAL A 71 3.85 -2.54 8.51
N ALA A 72 3.17 -3.68 8.72
CA ALA A 72 3.24 -4.40 9.99
C ALA A 72 4.66 -4.92 10.28
N GLU A 73 5.35 -5.43 9.25
CA GLU A 73 6.76 -5.84 9.38
C GLU A 73 7.67 -4.66 9.73
N ALA A 74 7.51 -3.50 9.08
CA ALA A 74 8.27 -2.30 9.38
C ALA A 74 8.06 -1.79 10.83
N GLU A 75 6.81 -1.81 11.30
CA GLU A 75 6.47 -1.44 12.68
C GLU A 75 7.09 -2.41 13.70
N SER A 76 7.14 -3.71 13.38
CA SER A 76 7.76 -4.72 14.26
C SER A 76 9.30 -4.64 14.32
N ASN A 77 9.93 -4.14 13.26
CA ASN A 77 11.38 -4.00 13.15
C ASN A 77 11.91 -2.67 13.69
N THR A 78 11.04 -1.74 14.08
CA THR A 78 11.46 -0.51 14.74
C THR A 78 11.75 -0.85 16.20
N PRO A 79 13.01 -0.76 16.69
CA PRO A 79 13.28 -0.93 18.12
C PRO A 79 12.48 0.13 18.85
N GLY A 80 11.50 -0.28 19.64
CA GLY A 80 10.78 0.63 20.52
C GLY A 80 11.82 1.41 21.34
N ASP A 81 11.64 2.73 21.43
CA ASP A 81 12.33 3.57 22.41
C ASP A 81 12.23 2.85 23.76
N VAL A 82 13.34 2.24 24.17
CA VAL A 82 13.51 1.77 25.54
C VAL A 82 13.70 3.06 26.32
N ASP A 83 12.60 3.60 26.83
CA ASP A 83 12.58 4.61 27.87
C ASP A 83 13.28 4.00 29.09
N GLY A 84 14.59 4.19 29.12
CA GLY A 84 15.48 3.76 30.18
C GLY A 84 15.23 4.60 31.42
N GLN A 85 14.46 4.03 32.34
CA GLN A 85 14.37 4.37 33.75
C GLN A 85 15.77 4.66 34.34
N HIS A 86 15.94 5.74 35.11
CA HIS A 86 16.03 5.60 36.57
C HIS A 86 15.99 6.95 37.28
N GLU A 87 15.15 6.96 38.31
CA GLU A 87 14.89 8.04 39.24
C GLU A 87 16.15 8.41 40.04
N ILE A 88 16.40 9.72 40.16
CA ILE A 88 17.01 10.44 41.29
C ILE A 88 17.42 9.55 42.48
N SER A 89 18.74 9.39 42.67
CA SER A 89 19.29 9.04 43.99
C SER A 89 19.51 10.30 44.83
N SER A 90 19.00 10.28 46.06
CA SER A 90 19.44 11.12 47.20
C SER A 90 19.96 10.22 48.31
#